data_AF-A0A1G3GNZ0-F1
#
_entry.id   AF-A0A1G3GNZ0-F1
#
_cell.length_a   1.000
_cell.length_b   1.000
_cell.length_c   1.000
_cell.angle_alpha   90.00
_cell.angle_beta   90.00
_cell.angle_gamma   90.00
#
_symmetry.space_group_name_H-M   'P 1'
#
loop_
_entity.id
_entity.type
_entity.pdbx_description
1 polymer ?
#
loop_
_entity_poly.entity_id
_entity_poly.type
_entity_poly.pdbx_seq_one_letter_code
_entity_poly.pdbx_strand_id
1 'polypeptide(L)'
;MIAAFARGLIRRYRLTTPQFADRVLGKSQALRLPNRVLLIFTGNNLTFEGDMTRRVIKCRIDARSATPFDREFAMDPLAHVRTHRLEMATAICTLIRAYQTSGAPRAKGRMASFEDWDDIVRQTVVWVGTVLAPGEYGDPMDLVREAQAADPMVDALGDLLQALSAQFSDDWFTGKDVQKSIETSISLTLKDALNDVAGRDISENARSIGKLLSGRNGQIAHGLRLTARKVNTKDAVSYRVEKEGGP
;
A
#
# COMPACT_ATOMS: atom_id res chain seq x y z
N MET A 1 22.98 -0.42 8.36
CA MET A 1 22.22 0.84 8.33
C MET A 1 22.45 1.50 6.97
N ILE A 2 21.63 1.21 5.96
CA ILE A 2 21.60 2.05 4.75
C ILE A 2 20.60 3.15 5.08
N ALA A 3 21.12 4.25 5.62
CA ALA A 3 20.37 5.48 5.76
C ALA A 3 20.24 6.12 4.37
N ALA A 4 19.25 5.68 3.59
CA ALA A 4 18.82 6.43 2.42
C ALA A 4 17.91 7.58 2.89
N PHE A 5 18.51 8.67 3.37
CA PHE A 5 17.84 9.96 3.47
C PHE A 5 17.61 10.49 2.04
N ALA A 6 16.58 9.99 1.37
CA ALA A 6 16.11 10.53 0.10
C ALA A 6 14.81 11.30 0.37
N ARG A 7 14.93 12.53 0.89
CA ARG A 7 13.87 13.52 0.71
C ARG A 7 13.73 13.77 -0.79
N GLY A 8 12.84 13.04 -1.45
CA GLY A 8 12.33 13.36 -2.80
C GLY A 8 12.73 12.46 -3.98
N LEU A 9 13.44 11.33 -3.83
CA LEU A 9 13.96 10.59 -5.01
C LEU A 9 13.70 9.08 -5.08
N ILE A 10 12.69 8.53 -4.40
CA ILE A 10 12.14 7.21 -4.77
C ILE A 10 10.92 7.46 -5.66
N ARG A 11 11.15 7.73 -6.95
CA ARG A 11 10.06 7.74 -7.93
C ARG A 11 9.47 6.33 -8.00
N ARG A 12 8.13 6.24 -7.93
CA ARG A 12 7.30 5.00 -7.91
C ARG A 12 7.74 3.92 -8.91
N TYR A 13 8.35 4.30 -10.03
CA TYR A 13 8.85 3.42 -11.09
C TYR A 13 10.13 2.65 -10.74
N ARG A 14 10.85 2.98 -9.66
CA ARG A 14 12.12 2.29 -9.31
C ARG A 14 11.93 1.01 -8.52
N LEU A 15 10.72 0.71 -8.04
CA LEU A 15 10.48 -0.41 -7.12
C LEU A 15 10.21 -1.73 -7.84
N THR A 16 9.51 -1.70 -8.97
CA THR A 16 9.05 -2.93 -9.64
C THR A 16 9.30 -2.96 -11.14
N THR A 17 9.81 -1.87 -11.73
CA THR A 17 10.08 -1.86 -13.17
C THR A 17 11.37 -2.65 -13.44
N PRO A 18 11.38 -3.58 -14.41
CA PRO A 18 12.53 -4.47 -14.67
C PRO A 18 13.75 -3.71 -15.21
N GLN A 19 13.56 -2.49 -15.72
CA GLN A 19 14.62 -1.61 -16.19
C GLN A 19 14.39 -0.22 -15.64
N PHE A 20 15.47 0.45 -15.23
CA PHE A 20 15.44 1.89 -14.96
C PHE A 20 16.27 2.63 -16.00
N ALA A 21 15.76 3.78 -16.43
CA ALA A 21 16.50 4.70 -17.28
C ALA A 21 16.94 5.89 -16.44
N ASP A 22 18.23 6.25 -16.51
CA ASP A 22 18.73 7.48 -15.92
C ASP A 22 19.62 8.24 -16.91
N ARG A 23 19.65 9.56 -16.77
CA ARG A 23 20.48 10.42 -17.62
C ARG A 23 21.88 10.50 -17.04
N VAL A 24 22.88 10.29 -17.88
CA VAL A 24 24.28 10.49 -17.47
C VAL A 24 24.49 11.98 -17.19
N LEU A 25 25.02 12.31 -16.00
CA LEU A 25 25.30 13.69 -15.64
C LEU A 25 26.33 14.29 -16.63
N GLY A 26 26.04 15.48 -17.15
CA GLY A 26 26.91 16.14 -18.14
C GLY A 26 26.82 15.59 -19.58
N LYS A 27 25.94 14.61 -19.86
CA LYS A 27 25.70 14.11 -21.22
C LYS A 27 24.20 14.05 -21.53
N SER A 28 23.82 14.23 -22.80
CA SER A 28 22.42 14.08 -23.25
C SER A 28 22.06 12.62 -23.57
N GLN A 29 22.69 11.66 -22.90
CA GLN A 29 22.48 10.23 -23.11
C GLN A 29 21.71 9.63 -21.93
N ALA A 30 20.64 8.89 -22.24
CA ALA A 30 19.92 8.10 -21.26
C ALA A 30 20.39 6.64 -21.33
N LEU A 31 20.79 6.08 -20.18
CA LEU A 31 21.21 4.69 -20.07
C LEU A 31 20.07 3.86 -19.47
N ARG A 32 19.76 2.70 -20.08
CA ARG A 32 18.82 1.72 -19.55
C ARG A 32 19.58 0.60 -18.86
N LEU A 33 19.31 0.38 -17.58
CA LEU A 33 19.95 -0.64 -16.77
C LEU A 33 18.89 -1.59 -16.19
N PRO A 34 19.19 -2.90 -16.06
CA PRO A 34 18.31 -3.84 -15.38
C PRO A 34 18.18 -3.44 -13.90
N ASN A 35 16.96 -3.47 -13.39
CA ASN A 35 16.69 -3.22 -11.98
C ASN A 35 16.81 -4.53 -11.20
N ARG A 36 17.90 -4.68 -10.44
CA ARG A 36 18.16 -5.83 -9.56
C ARG A 36 18.22 -5.41 -8.08
N VAL A 37 17.61 -4.27 -7.74
CA VAL A 37 17.70 -3.70 -6.40
C VAL A 37 16.70 -4.40 -5.48
N LEU A 38 17.19 -4.89 -4.35
CA LEU A 38 16.37 -5.25 -3.20
C LEU A 38 16.36 -4.07 -2.22
N LEU A 39 15.18 -3.56 -1.89
CA LEU A 39 15.02 -2.50 -0.90
C LEU A 39 14.51 -3.11 0.40
N ILE A 40 15.29 -2.91 1.46
CA ILE A 40 14.96 -3.35 2.82
C ILE A 40 14.82 -2.10 3.67
N PHE A 41 13.63 -1.92 4.25
CA PHE A 41 13.32 -0.85 5.17
C PHE A 41 13.27 -1.41 6.59
N THR A 42 13.96 -0.75 7.52
CA THR A 42 13.92 -1.09 8.94
C THR A 42 13.46 0.12 9.74
N GLY A 43 12.50 -0.06 10.63
CA GLY A 43 11.99 1.01 11.48
C GLY A 43 10.92 0.50 12.44
N ASN A 44 10.67 1.28 13.48
CA ASN A 44 9.64 0.98 14.46
C ASN A 44 8.27 1.39 13.88
N ASN A 45 7.32 0.45 13.86
CA ASN A 45 5.95 0.70 13.39
C ASN A 45 5.85 1.37 12.01
N LEU A 46 6.66 0.95 11.05
CA LEU A 46 6.56 1.45 9.68
C LEU A 46 5.16 1.20 9.11
N THR A 47 4.56 2.25 8.59
CA THR A 47 3.28 2.23 7.85
C THR A 47 3.55 2.67 6.42
N PHE A 48 2.93 1.99 5.46
CA PHE A 48 3.00 2.31 4.05
C PHE A 48 1.61 2.76 3.60
N GLU A 49 1.54 3.72 2.68
CA GLU A 49 0.28 4.31 2.24
C GLU A 49 0.10 4.17 0.73
N GLY A 50 -1.16 4.10 0.30
CA GLY A 50 -1.56 4.00 -1.09
C GLY A 50 -0.99 2.78 -1.80
N ASP A 51 -0.52 2.96 -3.02
CA ASP A 51 -0.03 1.86 -3.87
C ASP A 51 1.21 1.12 -3.31
N MET A 52 1.83 1.62 -2.24
CA MET A 52 2.96 0.95 -1.57
C MET A 52 2.55 -0.25 -0.73
N THR A 53 1.34 -0.28 -0.20
CA THR A 53 0.84 -1.37 0.66
C THR A 53 0.84 -2.72 -0.05
N ARG A 54 0.61 -2.73 -1.37
CA ARG A 54 0.71 -3.95 -2.21
C ARG A 54 2.09 -4.29 -2.76
N ARG A 55 3.10 -3.47 -2.47
CA ARG A 55 4.48 -3.61 -3.01
C ARG A 55 5.51 -3.96 -1.95
N VAL A 56 5.09 -4.04 -0.69
CA VAL A 56 5.98 -4.31 0.45
C VAL A 56 5.41 -5.44 1.27
N ILE A 57 6.23 -6.45 1.53
CA ILE A 57 5.94 -7.45 2.56
C ILE A 57 6.52 -6.94 3.89
N LYS A 58 5.64 -6.72 4.86
CA LYS A 58 6.03 -6.26 6.20
C LYS A 58 6.35 -7.47 7.09
N CYS A 59 7.62 -7.61 7.46
CA CYS A 59 8.04 -8.57 8.48
C CYS A 59 8.17 -7.87 9.84
N ARG A 60 7.40 -8.30 10.84
CA ARG A 60 7.49 -7.76 12.20
C ARG A 60 8.46 -8.58 13.03
N ILE A 61 9.48 -7.92 13.58
CA ILE A 61 10.36 -8.50 14.60
C ILE A 61 9.77 -8.11 15.96
N ASP A 62 9.21 -9.09 16.68
CA ASP A 62 8.69 -8.89 18.03
C ASP A 62 9.68 -9.41 19.07
N ALA A 63 10.24 -8.49 19.86
CA ALA A 63 11.15 -8.83 20.94
C ALA A 63 10.44 -9.39 22.18
N ARG A 64 9.10 -9.24 22.27
CA ARG A 64 8.27 -9.58 23.44
C ARG A 64 8.82 -9.01 24.75
N SER A 65 9.47 -7.85 24.67
CA SER A 65 10.08 -7.13 25.79
C SER A 65 9.91 -5.62 25.61
N ALA A 66 9.73 -4.91 26.72
CA ALA A 66 9.68 -3.45 26.76
C ALA A 66 11.06 -2.80 26.52
N THR A 67 12.14 -3.56 26.72
CA THR A 67 13.53 -3.11 26.61
C THR A 67 14.29 -3.91 25.55
N PRO A 68 13.85 -3.93 24.26
CA PRO A 68 14.43 -4.80 23.24
C PRO A 68 15.95 -4.64 23.01
N PHE A 69 16.53 -3.52 23.43
CA PHE A 69 17.96 -3.21 23.31
C PHE A 69 18.83 -3.91 24.36
N ASP A 70 18.25 -4.42 25.46
CA ASP A 70 18.99 -5.12 26.52
C ASP A 70 19.03 -6.64 26.33
N ARG A 71 18.40 -7.13 25.25
CA ARG A 71 18.25 -8.56 25.02
C ARG A 71 19.58 -9.21 24.69
N GLU A 72 19.90 -10.26 25.43
CA GLU A 72 21.00 -11.16 25.14
C GLU A 72 20.54 -12.33 24.26
N PHE A 73 21.42 -12.78 23.38
CA PHE A 73 21.21 -13.96 22.54
C PHE A 73 22.24 -15.03 22.95
N ALA A 74 21.81 -16.29 23.01
CA ALA A 74 22.69 -17.42 23.32
C ALA A 74 23.80 -17.64 22.26
N MET A 75 23.66 -17.01 21.09
CA MET A 75 24.61 -17.05 19.97
C MET A 75 24.65 -15.69 19.27
N ASP A 76 25.74 -15.38 18.58
CA ASP A 76 25.83 -14.21 17.69
C ASP A 76 25.06 -14.48 16.39
N PRO A 77 23.91 -13.82 16.15
CA PRO A 77 23.09 -14.06 14.97
C PRO A 77 23.80 -13.68 13.66
N LEU A 78 24.61 -12.61 13.66
CA LEU A 78 25.30 -12.14 12.47
C LEU A 78 26.42 -13.11 12.08
N ALA A 79 27.21 -13.54 13.06
CA ALA A 79 28.26 -14.52 12.82
C ALA A 79 27.68 -15.85 12.32
N HIS A 80 26.62 -16.35 12.96
CA HIS A 80 25.99 -17.59 12.56
C HIS A 80 25.41 -17.54 11.14
N VAL A 81 24.69 -16.48 10.77
CA VAL A 81 24.16 -16.31 9.41
C VAL A 81 25.30 -16.24 8.40
N ARG A 82 26.41 -15.54 8.71
CA ARG A 82 27.57 -15.48 7.81
C ARG A 82 28.20 -16.85 7.55
N THR A 83 28.34 -17.66 8.60
CA THR A 83 28.91 -19.00 8.51
C THR A 83 28.00 -19.96 7.73
N HIS A 84 26.69 -19.96 8.00
CA HIS A 84 25.75 -20.93 7.43
C HIS A 84 24.99 -20.40 6.20
N ARG A 85 25.38 -19.25 5.65
CA ARG A 85 24.64 -18.59 4.55
C ARG A 85 24.40 -19.50 3.34
N LEU A 86 25.36 -20.36 3.02
CA LEU A 86 25.29 -21.24 1.86
C LEU A 86 24.31 -22.38 2.10
N GLU A 87 24.31 -22.93 3.32
CA GLU A 87 23.35 -23.95 3.74
C GLU A 87 21.93 -23.40 3.73
N MET A 88 21.72 -22.20 4.27
CA MET A 88 20.43 -21.50 4.22
C MET A 88 19.96 -21.27 2.77
N ALA A 89 20.84 -20.79 1.89
CA ALA A 89 20.52 -20.59 0.47
C ALA A 89 20.18 -21.93 -0.23
N THR A 90 20.91 -22.99 0.10
CA THR A 90 20.69 -24.34 -0.44
C THR A 90 19.35 -24.91 0.02
N ALA A 91 19.01 -24.72 1.29
CA ALA A 91 17.72 -25.13 1.85
C ALA A 91 16.56 -24.39 1.15
N ILE A 92 16.68 -23.07 0.94
CA ILE A 92 15.69 -22.27 0.20
C ILE A 92 15.50 -22.81 -1.22
N CYS A 93 16.57 -23.01 -1.97
CA CYS A 93 16.50 -23.55 -3.33
C CYS A 93 15.90 -24.96 -3.36
N THR A 94 16.19 -25.78 -2.35
CA THR A 94 15.62 -27.13 -2.19
C THR A 94 14.11 -27.06 -1.98
N LEU A 95 13.61 -26.18 -1.11
CA LEU A 95 12.18 -25.98 -0.88
C LEU A 95 11.45 -25.53 -2.14
N ILE A 96 12.02 -24.55 -2.86
CA ILE A 96 11.45 -24.06 -4.13
C ILE A 96 11.35 -25.21 -5.15
N ARG A 97 12.44 -25.98 -5.31
CA ARG A 97 12.45 -27.10 -6.25
C ARG A 97 11.45 -28.18 -5.83
N ALA A 98 11.40 -28.52 -4.54
CA ALA A 98 10.47 -29.51 -4.00
C ALA A 98 9.02 -29.14 -4.32
N TYR A 99 8.62 -27.89 -4.05
CA TYR A 99 7.30 -27.37 -4.43
C TYR A 99 7.06 -27.51 -5.94
N GLN A 100 7.96 -27.01 -6.79
CA GLN A 100 7.81 -27.05 -8.25
C GLN A 100 7.66 -28.47 -8.81
N THR A 101 8.27 -29.46 -8.17
CA THR A 101 8.18 -30.88 -8.57
C THR A 101 7.07 -31.67 -7.88
N SER A 102 6.42 -31.10 -6.87
CA SER A 102 5.43 -31.82 -6.04
C SER A 102 4.11 -32.10 -6.76
N GLY A 103 3.80 -31.35 -7.82
CA GLY A 103 2.48 -31.37 -8.45
C GLY A 103 1.37 -30.78 -7.57
N ALA A 104 1.72 -30.15 -6.44
CA ALA A 104 0.74 -29.55 -5.55
C ALA A 104 -0.07 -28.45 -6.26
N PRO A 105 -1.38 -28.39 -6.01
CA PRO A 105 -2.21 -27.33 -6.57
C PRO A 105 -1.78 -25.97 -6.00
N ARG A 106 -1.92 -24.95 -6.83
CA ARG A 106 -1.62 -23.58 -6.43
C ARG A 106 -2.65 -23.04 -5.45
N ALA A 107 -2.18 -22.18 -4.54
CA ALA A 107 -3.04 -21.35 -3.73
C ALA A 107 -3.86 -20.38 -4.60
N LYS A 108 -5.07 -20.04 -4.15
CA LYS A 108 -5.98 -19.17 -4.90
C LYS A 108 -5.44 -17.73 -4.99
N GLY A 109 -5.77 -17.07 -6.10
CA GLY A 109 -5.37 -15.70 -6.39
C GLY A 109 -3.93 -15.58 -6.87
N ARG A 110 -3.60 -14.46 -7.52
CA ARG A 110 -2.27 -14.16 -8.06
C ARG A 110 -1.91 -12.71 -7.80
N MET A 111 -0.68 -12.44 -7.35
CA MET A 111 -0.24 -11.07 -7.11
C MET A 111 0.02 -10.33 -8.42
N ALA A 112 -0.87 -9.41 -8.78
CA ALA A 112 -0.74 -8.61 -10.00
C ALA A 112 0.53 -7.74 -9.97
N SER A 113 1.27 -7.74 -11.08
CA SER A 113 2.62 -7.12 -11.23
C SER A 113 3.75 -7.80 -10.45
N PHE A 114 3.48 -8.93 -9.78
CA PHE A 114 4.46 -9.73 -9.03
C PHE A 114 4.27 -11.22 -9.31
N GLU A 115 3.81 -11.54 -10.52
CA GLU A 115 3.45 -12.89 -10.94
C GLU A 115 4.58 -13.89 -10.74
N ASP A 116 5.80 -13.54 -11.17
CA ASP A 116 6.98 -14.42 -11.02
C ASP A 116 7.36 -14.63 -9.55
N TRP A 117 7.20 -13.60 -8.72
CA TRP A 117 7.46 -13.69 -7.28
C TRP A 117 6.40 -14.55 -6.59
N ASP A 118 5.13 -14.41 -6.99
CA ASP A 118 4.04 -15.28 -6.54
C ASP A 118 4.38 -16.75 -6.85
N ASP A 119 4.69 -17.01 -8.13
CA ASP A 119 4.94 -18.34 -8.68
C ASP A 119 6.12 -19.06 -7.98
N ILE A 120 7.18 -18.32 -7.62
CA ILE A 120 8.40 -18.89 -7.01
C ILE A 120 8.35 -18.85 -5.48
N VAL A 121 7.98 -17.72 -4.88
CA VAL A 121 8.16 -17.47 -3.44
C VAL A 121 6.87 -17.76 -2.68
N ARG A 122 5.78 -17.04 -2.99
CA ARG A 122 4.51 -17.16 -2.25
C ARG A 122 4.00 -18.59 -2.28
N GLN A 123 3.94 -19.19 -3.47
CA GLN A 123 3.42 -20.55 -3.61
C GLN A 123 4.27 -21.58 -2.87
N THR A 124 5.61 -21.42 -2.85
CA THR A 124 6.50 -22.27 -2.06
C THR A 124 6.20 -22.13 -0.56
N VAL A 125 6.03 -20.90 -0.05
CA VAL A 125 5.71 -20.68 1.38
C VAL A 125 4.36 -21.32 1.75
N VAL A 126 3.33 -21.13 0.92
CA VAL A 126 2.02 -21.75 1.16
C VAL A 126 2.11 -23.29 1.11
N TRP A 127 2.86 -23.84 0.16
CA TRP A 127 3.08 -25.28 0.08
C TRP A 127 3.79 -25.82 1.33
N VAL A 128 4.83 -25.13 1.81
CA VAL A 128 5.50 -25.49 3.08
C VAL A 128 4.50 -25.47 4.23
N GLY A 129 3.71 -24.39 4.36
CA GLY A 129 2.72 -24.23 5.43
C GLY A 129 1.50 -25.16 5.36
N THR A 130 1.33 -25.90 4.26
CA THR A 130 0.22 -26.85 4.08
C THR A 130 0.68 -28.30 4.04
N VAL A 131 1.90 -28.57 3.55
CA VAL A 131 2.41 -29.93 3.32
C VAL A 131 3.53 -30.31 4.27
N LEU A 132 4.55 -29.45 4.44
CA LEU A 132 5.74 -29.79 5.23
C LEU A 132 5.61 -29.42 6.72
N ALA A 133 4.98 -28.28 7.00
CA ALA A 133 4.76 -27.75 8.34
C ALA A 133 3.34 -27.18 8.46
N PRO A 134 2.30 -28.06 8.48
CA PRO A 134 0.91 -27.64 8.46
C PRO A 134 0.57 -26.67 9.60
N GLY A 135 0.12 -25.47 9.26
CA GLY A 135 -0.32 -24.46 10.23
C GLY A 135 0.79 -23.61 10.85
N GLU A 136 2.07 -23.88 10.55
CA GLU A 136 3.18 -23.04 11.03
C GLU A 136 3.35 -21.76 10.18
N TYR A 137 3.02 -21.84 8.89
CA TYR A 137 3.18 -20.74 7.95
C TYR A 137 1.85 -20.40 7.26
N GLY A 138 1.58 -19.10 7.11
CA GLY A 138 0.41 -18.58 6.38
C GLY A 138 0.73 -18.17 4.94
N ASP A 139 -0.24 -17.55 4.28
CA ASP A 139 -0.07 -17.02 2.93
C ASP A 139 0.52 -15.60 2.96
N PRO A 140 1.68 -15.32 2.33
CA PRO A 140 2.22 -13.97 2.23
C PRO A 140 1.27 -12.94 1.59
N MET A 141 0.28 -13.38 0.80
CA MET A 141 -0.75 -12.48 0.28
C MET A 141 -1.68 -11.95 1.38
N ASP A 142 -1.85 -12.67 2.49
CA ASP A 142 -2.65 -12.17 3.62
C ASP A 142 -1.99 -10.95 4.25
N LEU A 143 -0.65 -10.94 4.36
CA LEU A 143 0.09 -9.76 4.84
C LEU A 143 -0.14 -8.53 3.95
N VAL A 144 -0.29 -8.73 2.64
CA VAL A 144 -0.61 -7.64 1.71
C VAL A 144 -2.05 -7.18 1.87
N ARG A 145 -3.00 -8.10 2.02
CA ARG A 145 -4.41 -7.77 2.27
C ARG A 145 -4.57 -6.98 3.57
N GLU A 146 -3.91 -7.42 4.64
CA GLU A 146 -3.86 -6.73 5.93
C GLU A 146 -3.25 -5.33 5.80
N ALA A 147 -2.14 -5.19 5.07
CA ALA A 147 -1.51 -3.90 4.85
C ALA A 147 -2.38 -2.93 4.03
N GLN A 148 -3.16 -3.46 3.09
CA GLN A 148 -4.13 -2.67 2.32
C GLN A 148 -5.36 -2.29 3.15
N ALA A 149 -5.84 -3.19 4.00
CA ALA A 149 -6.96 -2.94 4.90
C ALA A 149 -6.60 -1.94 6.00
N ALA A 150 -5.32 -1.86 6.39
CA ALA A 150 -4.80 -0.91 7.35
C ALA A 150 -4.18 0.34 6.69
N ASP A 151 -4.49 0.63 5.42
CA ASP A 151 -4.00 1.82 4.71
C ASP A 151 -4.70 3.08 5.26
N PRO A 152 -3.98 3.97 5.98
CA PRO A 152 -4.59 5.16 6.57
C PRO A 152 -5.28 6.07 5.55
N MET A 153 -4.83 6.03 4.28
CA MET A 153 -5.42 6.80 3.19
C MET A 153 -6.79 6.26 2.78
N VAL A 154 -7.00 4.94 2.87
CA VAL A 154 -8.29 4.31 2.59
C VAL A 154 -9.25 4.61 3.73
N ASP A 155 -8.79 4.53 4.98
CA ASP A 155 -9.58 4.88 6.17
C ASP A 155 -10.00 6.36 6.14
N ALA A 156 -9.06 7.27 5.93
CA ALA A 156 -9.36 8.71 5.83
C ALA A 156 -10.32 9.03 4.67
N LEU A 157 -10.16 8.36 3.52
CA LEU A 157 -11.12 8.48 2.42
C LEU A 157 -12.49 7.96 2.83
N GLY A 158 -12.54 6.84 3.57
CA GLY A 158 -13.73 6.28 4.18
C GLY A 158 -14.51 7.27 5.03
N ASP A 159 -13.83 7.87 6.00
CA ASP A 159 -14.38 8.86 6.91
C ASP A 159 -14.92 10.07 6.14
N LEU A 160 -14.18 10.53 5.11
CA LEU A 160 -14.65 11.59 4.23
C LEU A 160 -15.91 11.21 3.46
N LEU A 161 -15.98 9.99 2.90
CA LEU A 161 -17.16 9.52 2.16
C LEU A 161 -18.37 9.36 3.08
N GLN A 162 -18.18 8.88 4.31
CA GLN A 162 -19.24 8.80 5.31
C GLN A 162 -19.74 10.19 5.71
N ALA A 163 -18.84 11.15 5.96
CA ALA A 163 -19.20 12.52 6.29
C ALA A 163 -19.96 13.22 5.14
N LEU A 164 -19.52 13.01 3.90
CA LEU A 164 -20.21 13.52 2.71
C LEU A 164 -21.58 12.87 2.53
N SER A 165 -21.70 11.56 2.73
CA SER A 165 -22.98 10.84 2.65
C SER A 165 -23.95 11.29 3.75
N ALA A 166 -23.46 11.53 4.97
CA ALA A 166 -24.29 12.05 6.05
C ALA A 166 -24.82 13.46 5.76
N GLN A 167 -24.05 14.30 5.05
CA GLN A 167 -24.41 15.68 4.75
C GLN A 167 -25.27 15.84 3.48
N PHE A 168 -25.01 15.03 2.45
CA PHE A 168 -25.63 15.18 1.12
C PHE A 168 -26.49 13.98 0.70
N SER A 169 -26.49 12.89 1.47
CA SER A 169 -27.27 11.67 1.15
C SER A 169 -27.06 11.20 -0.29
N ASP A 170 -28.12 11.07 -1.09
CA ASP A 170 -28.10 10.65 -2.49
C ASP A 170 -28.04 11.84 -3.48
N ASP A 171 -27.95 13.07 -2.98
CA ASP A 171 -27.94 14.27 -3.80
C ASP A 171 -26.57 14.52 -4.43
N TRP A 172 -26.60 15.23 -5.57
CA TRP A 172 -25.39 15.68 -6.24
C TRP A 172 -24.91 16.99 -5.64
N PHE A 173 -23.64 17.03 -5.25
CA PHE A 173 -23.01 18.20 -4.66
C PHE A 173 -21.76 18.63 -5.42
N THR A 174 -21.36 19.89 -5.27
CA THR A 174 -20.13 20.44 -5.83
C THR A 174 -19.14 20.80 -4.73
N GLY A 175 -17.89 21.10 -5.09
CA GLY A 175 -16.91 21.60 -4.11
C GLY A 175 -17.34 22.90 -3.42
N LYS A 176 -18.21 23.71 -4.04
CA LYS A 176 -18.79 24.90 -3.40
C LYS A 176 -19.83 24.54 -2.34
N ASP A 177 -20.63 23.51 -2.60
CA ASP A 177 -21.66 23.05 -1.67
C ASP A 177 -21.02 22.46 -0.41
N VAL A 178 -19.91 21.72 -0.57
CA VAL A 178 -19.10 21.21 0.54
C VAL A 178 -18.48 22.35 1.36
N GLN A 179 -17.90 23.36 0.70
CA GLN A 179 -17.38 24.54 1.42
C GLN A 179 -18.49 25.21 2.24
N LYS A 180 -19.64 25.45 1.60
CA LYS A 180 -20.78 26.09 2.26
C LYS A 180 -21.32 25.25 3.42
N SER A 181 -21.35 23.92 3.29
CA SER A 181 -21.79 23.05 4.39
C SER A 181 -20.82 23.09 5.57
N ILE A 182 -19.51 23.21 5.34
CA ILE A 182 -18.52 23.38 6.41
C ILE A 182 -18.67 24.73 7.11
N GLU A 183 -19.00 25.79 6.36
CA GLU A 183 -19.25 27.13 6.93
C GLU A 183 -20.58 27.20 7.72
N THR A 184 -21.59 26.43 7.30
CA THR A 184 -22.96 26.49 7.85
C THR A 184 -23.19 25.50 8.99
N SER A 185 -22.66 24.29 8.88
CA SER A 185 -22.73 23.27 9.92
C SER A 185 -21.45 23.31 10.75
N ILE A 186 -21.56 23.34 12.08
CA ILE A 186 -20.45 23.12 13.03
C ILE A 186 -20.05 21.62 13.03
N SER A 187 -20.11 20.96 11.87
CA SER A 187 -19.73 19.57 11.71
C SER A 187 -18.20 19.51 11.57
N LEU A 188 -17.52 19.53 12.72
CA LEU A 188 -16.06 19.36 12.80
C LEU A 188 -15.62 18.09 12.05
N THR A 189 -16.47 17.06 12.03
CA THR A 189 -16.20 15.77 11.37
C THR A 189 -15.98 15.87 9.86
N LEU A 190 -16.76 16.70 9.13
CA LEU A 190 -16.55 16.87 7.68
C LEU A 190 -15.29 17.68 7.38
N LYS A 191 -15.02 18.71 8.19
CA LYS A 191 -13.81 19.54 8.04
C LYS A 191 -12.55 18.72 8.32
N ASP A 192 -12.54 17.95 9.39
CA ASP A 192 -11.41 17.13 9.82
C ASP A 192 -11.14 16.02 8.79
N ALA A 193 -12.16 15.25 8.40
CA ALA A 193 -12.02 14.20 7.39
C ALA A 193 -11.55 14.73 6.03
N LEU A 194 -12.01 15.92 5.62
CA LEU A 194 -11.55 16.58 4.39
C LEU A 194 -10.05 16.93 4.47
N ASN A 195 -9.62 17.47 5.61
CA ASN A 195 -8.25 17.92 5.82
C ASN A 195 -7.28 16.75 6.01
N ASP A 196 -7.73 15.66 6.63
CA ASP A 196 -6.96 14.41 6.77
C ASP A 196 -6.64 13.79 5.41
N VAL A 197 -7.64 13.71 4.51
CA VAL A 197 -7.42 13.22 3.13
C VAL A 197 -6.55 14.19 2.31
N ALA A 198 -6.64 15.50 2.58
CA ALA A 198 -5.87 16.51 1.88
C ALA A 198 -4.42 16.67 2.41
N GLY A 199 -4.15 16.24 3.64
CA GLY A 199 -2.89 16.47 4.37
C GLY A 199 -2.60 17.93 4.70
N ARG A 200 -3.59 18.82 4.55
CA ARG A 200 -3.50 20.27 4.80
C ARG A 200 -4.90 20.87 4.86
N ASP A 201 -5.05 22.04 5.46
CA ASP A 201 -6.33 22.75 5.46
C ASP A 201 -6.69 23.23 4.04
N ILE A 202 -7.82 22.75 3.52
CA ILE A 202 -8.41 23.17 2.24
C ILE A 202 -9.87 23.63 2.39
N SER A 203 -10.38 23.68 3.62
CA SER A 203 -11.81 23.87 3.92
C SER A 203 -12.39 25.16 3.35
N GLU A 204 -11.58 26.22 3.24
CA GLU A 204 -11.99 27.54 2.74
C GLU A 204 -11.92 27.69 1.21
N ASN A 205 -11.53 26.65 0.46
CA ASN A 205 -11.29 26.75 -0.97
C ASN A 205 -12.03 25.68 -1.78
N ALA A 206 -13.24 26.01 -2.26
CA ALA A 206 -14.06 25.17 -3.13
C ALA A 206 -13.32 24.57 -4.34
N ARG A 207 -12.34 25.29 -4.92
CA ARG A 207 -11.56 24.78 -6.05
C ARG A 207 -10.59 23.68 -5.61
N SER A 208 -9.95 23.85 -4.45
CA SER A 208 -9.08 22.83 -3.86
C SER A 208 -9.87 21.58 -3.45
N ILE A 209 -11.06 21.77 -2.87
CA ILE A 209 -11.99 20.67 -2.55
C ILE A 209 -12.40 19.92 -3.81
N GLY A 210 -12.85 20.64 -4.84
CA GLY A 210 -13.21 20.03 -6.12
C GLY A 210 -12.06 19.27 -6.77
N LYS A 211 -10.82 19.79 -6.68
CA LYS A 211 -9.63 19.09 -7.18
C LYS A 211 -9.33 17.81 -6.40
N LEU A 212 -9.49 17.82 -5.07
CA LEU A 212 -9.34 16.64 -4.23
C LEU A 212 -10.36 15.57 -4.64
N LEU A 213 -11.64 15.91 -4.69
CA LEU A 213 -12.72 15.00 -5.05
C LEU A 213 -12.57 14.44 -6.48
N SER A 214 -12.18 15.27 -7.44
CA SER A 214 -11.86 14.82 -8.80
C SER A 214 -10.74 13.76 -8.82
N GLY A 215 -9.71 13.93 -7.98
CA GLY A 215 -8.61 12.98 -7.86
C GLY A 215 -8.99 11.66 -7.20
N ARG A 216 -10.16 11.59 -6.56
CA ARG A 216 -10.69 10.43 -5.83
C ARG A 216 -11.91 9.80 -6.51
N ASN A 217 -12.30 10.30 -7.68
CA ASN A 217 -13.42 9.76 -8.44
C ASN A 217 -13.22 8.27 -8.76
N GLY A 218 -14.23 7.45 -8.48
CA GLY A 218 -14.22 6.01 -8.68
C GLY A 218 -13.46 5.22 -7.61
N GLN A 219 -12.86 5.86 -6.61
CA GLN A 219 -12.26 5.16 -5.47
C GLN A 219 -13.35 4.69 -4.51
N ILE A 220 -13.09 3.55 -3.88
CA ILE A 220 -14.02 2.85 -2.98
C ILE A 220 -13.35 2.70 -1.62
N ALA A 221 -14.08 3.06 -0.55
CA ALA A 221 -13.66 2.87 0.83
C ALA A 221 -14.90 2.63 1.71
N HIS A 222 -14.81 1.69 2.66
CA HIS A 222 -15.92 1.29 3.55
C HIS A 222 -17.25 0.99 2.83
N GLY A 223 -17.19 0.39 1.63
CA GLY A 223 -18.37 0.10 0.82
C GLY A 223 -19.07 1.34 0.26
N LEU A 224 -18.42 2.50 0.26
CA LEU A 224 -18.88 3.74 -0.37
C LEU A 224 -17.98 4.09 -1.55
N ARG A 225 -18.57 4.65 -2.59
CA ARG A 225 -17.89 5.07 -3.82
C ARG A 225 -18.22 6.51 -4.14
N LEU A 226 -17.21 7.29 -4.52
CA LEU A 226 -17.41 8.62 -5.08
C LEU A 226 -17.60 8.55 -6.59
N THR A 227 -18.73 9.07 -7.08
CA THR A 227 -19.04 9.14 -8.52
C THR A 227 -19.11 10.59 -8.95
N ALA A 228 -18.39 10.95 -10.02
CA ALA A 228 -18.41 12.30 -10.59
C ALA A 228 -19.21 12.34 -11.90
N ARG A 229 -19.97 13.41 -12.10
CA ARG A 229 -20.61 13.75 -13.38
C ARG A 229 -20.28 15.17 -13.78
N LYS A 230 -20.29 15.41 -15.09
CA LYS A 230 -20.17 16.75 -15.66
C LYS A 230 -21.28 16.95 -16.69
N VAL A 231 -22.19 17.87 -16.40
CA VAL A 231 -23.39 18.10 -17.24
C VAL A 231 -23.02 18.83 -18.53
N ASN A 232 -22.17 19.87 -18.45
CA ASN A 232 -21.53 20.51 -19.63
C ASN A 232 -20.03 20.78 -19.41
N THR A 233 -19.29 21.03 -20.49
CA THR A 233 -17.84 21.35 -20.44
C THR A 233 -17.52 22.59 -19.59
N LYS A 234 -18.43 23.56 -19.50
CA LYS A 234 -18.27 24.79 -18.71
C LYS A 234 -18.74 24.66 -17.25
N ASP A 235 -19.48 23.60 -16.92
CA ASP A 235 -20.06 23.44 -15.58
C ASP A 235 -19.05 22.89 -14.58
N ALA A 236 -19.29 23.19 -13.30
CA ALA A 236 -18.56 22.57 -12.21
C ALA A 236 -18.84 21.05 -12.20
N VAL A 237 -17.83 20.27 -11.82
CA VAL A 237 -18.00 18.83 -11.63
C VAL A 237 -18.88 18.62 -10.39
N SER A 238 -19.94 17.83 -10.55
CA SER A 238 -20.78 17.38 -9.45
C SER A 238 -20.39 15.97 -9.03
N TYR A 239 -20.50 15.69 -7.75
CA TYR A 239 -20.16 14.42 -7.12
C TYR A 239 -21.35 13.85 -6.36
N ARG A 240 -21.37 12.53 -6.19
CA ARG A 240 -22.31 11.78 -5.36
C ARG A 240 -21.57 10.65 -4.67
N VAL A 241 -21.96 10.32 -3.44
CA VAL A 241 -21.49 9.13 -2.74
C VAL A 241 -22.53 8.03 -2.89
N GLU A 242 -22.13 6.85 -3.36
CA GLU A 242 -22.99 5.70 -3.63
C GLU A 242 -22.53 4.51 -2.77
N LYS A 243 -23.46 3.68 -2.31
CA LYS A 243 -23.10 2.39 -1.69
C LYS A 243 -22.67 1.40 -2.78
N GLU A 244 -21.54 0.76 -2.58
CA GLU A 244 -21.09 -0.34 -3.44
C GLU A 244 -22.05 -1.54 -3.24
N GLY A 245 -22.83 -1.86 -4.27
CA GLY A 245 -23.79 -2.97 -4.26
C GLY A 245 -25.29 -2.59 -4.23
N GLY A 246 -25.66 -1.32 -4.43
CA GLY A 246 -27.05 -0.93 -4.78
C GLY A 246 -27.29 -1.02 -6.29
N PRO A 247 -28.54 -1.32 -6.73
CA PRO A 247 -28.87 -1.80 -8.08
C PRO A 247 -28.41 -0.90 -9.24
#